data_AF-A0A0F0KFE8-F1
#
_entry.id   AF-A0A0F0KFE8-F1
#
_cell.length_a   1.000
_cell.length_b   1.000
_cell.length_c   1.000
_cell.angle_alpha   90.00
_cell.angle_beta   90.00
_cell.angle_gamma   90.00
#
_symmetry.space_group_name_H-M   'P 1'
#
loop_
_entity.id
_entity.type
_entity.pdbx_description
1 polymer ?
#
loop_
_entity_poly.entity_id
_entity_poly.type
_entity_poly.pdbx_seq_one_letter_code
_entity_poly.pdbx_strand_id
1 'polypeptide(L)'
;MYDDYDYYGYGLSGGALVAVILLYTVLPLAIYALYAWFYMKVFEKAGVQGKWRAWVPVYNSMIFYKLGDLSPWLLLYVLGGAVLGAIIPFLGWFLILPLVGIAARILDLMVAWRVGLKLQKDAVWVILYFFLPFIWLGIQAFDKSRWNPNIAPAPWATKGLLADNTVWQGIPVQPRPAAGPGYGAPQGYGAPQGYAPPAPQGYTPPAQPGYAPPAQPGYAPPPAPSNPAAPGVPPAAPSAPPAGPPAAPSAPPAGPPAPPAAPPAGPPAPPTAPPAAPPAPPTDPTQPPA
;
A
#
# COMPACT_ATOMS: atom_id res chain seq x y z
N MET A 1 -0.05 -17.36 -71.40
CA MET A 1 -1.05 -16.90 -70.44
C MET A 1 -0.50 -17.26 -69.07
N TYR A 2 0.20 -16.30 -68.46
CA TYR A 2 0.57 -16.40 -67.05
C TYR A 2 -0.59 -15.77 -66.32
N ASP A 3 -1.48 -16.62 -65.81
CA ASP A 3 -2.62 -16.12 -65.12
C ASP A 3 -2.23 -15.56 -63.76
N ASP A 4 -2.68 -14.33 -63.59
CA ASP A 4 -2.49 -13.37 -62.50
C ASP A 4 -3.31 -13.78 -61.26
N TYR A 5 -3.15 -15.03 -60.79
CA TYR A 5 -4.12 -15.65 -59.87
C TYR A 5 -3.74 -15.76 -58.40
N ASP A 6 -2.58 -15.30 -57.92
CA ASP A 6 -2.25 -15.48 -56.50
C ASP A 6 -1.65 -14.27 -55.77
N TYR A 7 -1.60 -13.08 -56.38
CA TYR A 7 -1.18 -11.86 -55.66
C TYR A 7 -2.30 -11.21 -54.81
N TYR A 8 -3.50 -11.80 -54.81
CA TYR A 8 -4.63 -11.42 -53.95
C TYR A 8 -4.78 -12.31 -52.70
N GLY A 9 -3.76 -13.10 -52.35
CA GLY A 9 -3.77 -13.94 -51.15
C GLY A 9 -3.29 -13.19 -49.89
N TYR A 10 -4.22 -12.64 -49.11
CA TYR A 10 -4.01 -12.16 -47.73
C TYR A 10 -3.16 -10.90 -47.50
N GLY A 11 -3.21 -9.93 -48.43
CA GLY A 11 -2.71 -8.58 -48.17
C GLY A 11 -3.70 -7.77 -47.33
N LEU A 12 -3.50 -7.67 -46.02
CA LEU A 12 -4.22 -6.72 -45.17
C LEU A 12 -3.95 -5.31 -45.75
N SER A 13 -4.99 -4.61 -46.23
CA SER A 13 -4.81 -3.32 -46.92
C SER A 13 -4.00 -2.36 -46.04
N GLY A 14 -3.22 -1.45 -46.63
CA GLY A 14 -2.39 -0.53 -45.84
C GLY A 14 -3.16 0.20 -44.74
N GLY A 15 -4.42 0.58 -45.00
CA GLY A 15 -5.33 1.14 -44.00
C GLY A 15 -5.74 0.15 -42.91
N ALA A 16 -6.03 -1.11 -43.27
CA ALA A 16 -6.34 -2.15 -42.29
C ALA A 16 -5.12 -2.49 -41.41
N LEU A 17 -3.89 -2.44 -41.94
CA LEU A 17 -2.67 -2.70 -41.18
C LEU A 17 -2.45 -1.60 -40.13
N VAL A 18 -2.65 -0.34 -40.52
CA VAL A 18 -2.63 0.80 -39.60
C VAL A 18 -3.71 0.65 -38.52
N ALA A 19 -4.93 0.26 -38.89
CA ALA A 19 -6.00 0.03 -37.92
C ALA A 19 -5.68 -1.08 -36.92
N VAL A 20 -5.11 -2.20 -37.38
CA VAL A 20 -4.63 -3.30 -36.53
C VAL A 20 -3.53 -2.81 -35.59
N ILE A 21 -2.53 -2.10 -36.09
CA ILE A 21 -1.44 -1.56 -35.26
C ILE A 21 -2.02 -0.64 -34.17
N LEU A 22 -2.89 0.31 -34.53
CA LEU A 22 -3.51 1.21 -33.55
C LEU A 22 -4.35 0.45 -32.53
N LEU A 23 -5.10 -0.58 -32.96
CA LEU A 23 -5.90 -1.41 -32.09
C LEU A 23 -5.06 -2.23 -31.10
N TYR A 24 -3.91 -2.75 -31.52
CA TYR A 24 -3.06 -3.57 -30.65
C TYR A 24 -2.02 -2.77 -29.85
N THR A 25 -1.84 -1.48 -30.15
CA THR A 25 -0.88 -0.62 -29.43
C THR A 25 -1.58 0.49 -28.65
N VAL A 26 -2.32 1.37 -29.33
CA VAL A 26 -2.92 2.55 -28.72
C VAL A 26 -4.06 2.18 -27.78
N LEU A 27 -4.93 1.25 -28.16
CA LEU A 27 -6.07 0.88 -27.33
C LEU A 27 -5.62 0.26 -25.98
N PRO A 28 -4.70 -0.72 -25.92
CA PRO A 28 -4.20 -1.23 -24.64
C PRO A 28 -3.54 -0.14 -23.78
N LEU A 29 -2.77 0.76 -24.38
CA LEU A 29 -2.15 1.88 -23.67
C LEU A 29 -3.20 2.85 -23.11
N ALA A 30 -4.26 3.15 -23.86
CA ALA A 30 -5.37 3.97 -23.39
C ALA A 30 -6.14 3.30 -22.24
N ILE A 31 -6.41 1.99 -22.36
CA ILE A 31 -7.04 1.20 -21.29
C ILE A 31 -6.17 1.21 -20.04
N TYR A 32 -4.86 1.01 -20.19
CA TYR A 32 -3.92 1.07 -19.08
C TYR A 32 -3.87 2.46 -18.44
N ALA A 33 -3.81 3.53 -19.23
CA ALA A 33 -3.81 4.90 -18.72
C ALA A 33 -5.08 5.20 -17.91
N LEU A 34 -6.24 4.72 -18.39
CA LEU A 34 -7.51 4.84 -17.67
C LEU A 34 -7.49 4.05 -16.35
N TYR A 35 -6.94 2.83 -16.36
CA TYR A 35 -6.76 1.99 -15.17
C TYR A 35 -5.81 2.64 -14.13
N ALA A 36 -4.66 3.15 -14.58
CA ALA A 36 -3.70 3.88 -13.76
C ALA A 36 -4.32 5.15 -13.16
N TRP A 37 -5.15 5.85 -13.92
CA TRP A 37 -5.90 7.01 -13.44
C TRP A 37 -6.90 6.64 -12.33
N PHE A 38 -7.60 5.50 -12.45
CA PHE A 38 -8.46 5.01 -11.37
C PHE A 38 -7.65 4.64 -10.12
N TYR A 39 -6.51 3.96 -10.28
CA TYR A 39 -5.62 3.68 -9.16
C TYR A 39 -5.13 4.93 -8.48
N MET A 40 -4.76 5.96 -9.26
CA MET A 40 -4.33 7.25 -8.72
C MET A 40 -5.37 7.83 -7.76
N LYS A 41 -6.67 7.74 -8.10
CA LYS A 41 -7.75 8.20 -7.23
C LYS A 41 -7.93 7.35 -5.98
N VAL A 42 -7.85 6.02 -6.10
CA VAL A 42 -7.91 5.13 -4.94
C VAL A 42 -6.71 5.36 -4.00
N PHE A 43 -5.52 5.58 -4.57
CA PHE A 43 -4.28 5.83 -3.82
C PHE A 43 -4.29 7.18 -3.13
N GLU A 44 -4.80 8.23 -3.79
CA GLU A 44 -5.05 9.55 -3.17
C GLU A 44 -5.96 9.40 -1.94
N LYS A 45 -7.06 8.66 -2.07
CA LYS A 45 -7.98 8.40 -0.95
C LYS A 45 -7.28 7.66 0.19
N ALA A 46 -6.44 6.69 -0.14
CA ALA A 46 -5.71 5.89 0.82
C ALA A 46 -4.52 6.61 1.48
N GLY A 47 -4.19 7.84 1.06
CA GLY A 47 -3.08 8.61 1.59
C GLY A 47 -1.70 8.23 1.03
N VAL A 48 -1.65 7.57 -0.13
CA VAL A 48 -0.39 7.26 -0.82
C VAL A 48 0.20 8.54 -1.43
N GLN A 49 1.46 8.80 -1.14
CA GLN A 49 2.20 9.96 -1.62
C GLN A 49 2.77 9.71 -3.01
N GLY A 50 2.58 10.68 -3.91
CA GLY A 50 3.12 10.67 -5.26
C GLY A 50 2.22 9.92 -6.24
N LYS A 51 1.52 10.68 -7.08
CA LYS A 51 0.58 10.15 -8.09
C LYS A 51 1.25 9.25 -9.13
N TRP A 52 2.52 9.49 -9.43
CA TRP A 52 3.32 8.72 -10.40
C TRP A 52 3.33 7.22 -10.07
N ARG A 53 3.19 6.85 -8.79
CA ARG A 53 3.19 5.45 -8.35
C ARG A 53 2.04 4.64 -8.95
N ALA A 54 0.92 5.28 -9.27
CA ALA A 54 -0.21 4.62 -9.93
C ALA A 54 0.04 4.31 -11.41
N TRP A 55 0.98 5.04 -12.04
CA TRP A 55 1.31 4.93 -13.46
C TRP A 55 2.40 3.92 -13.75
N VAL A 56 3.18 3.51 -12.74
CA VAL A 56 4.24 2.51 -12.92
C VAL A 56 3.64 1.10 -12.86
N PRO A 57 3.73 0.32 -13.96
CA PRO A 57 3.22 -1.04 -13.99
C PRO A 57 3.87 -1.90 -12.92
N VAL A 58 3.17 -2.95 -12.47
CA VAL A 58 3.56 -3.84 -11.36
C VAL A 58 3.57 -3.12 -10.02
N TYR A 59 4.26 -1.98 -9.91
CA TYR A 59 4.38 -1.20 -8.70
C TYR A 59 3.01 -0.70 -8.18
N ASN A 60 2.13 -0.25 -9.08
CA ASN A 60 0.77 0.12 -8.72
C ASN A 60 -0.01 -1.07 -8.10
N SER A 61 0.04 -2.26 -8.71
CA SER A 61 -0.58 -3.47 -8.17
C SER A 61 0.04 -3.89 -6.84
N MET A 62 1.36 -3.75 -6.65
CA MET A 62 2.03 -4.01 -5.37
C MET A 62 1.51 -3.07 -4.26
N ILE A 63 1.32 -1.78 -4.56
CA ILE A 63 0.71 -0.83 -3.62
C ILE A 63 -0.72 -1.25 -3.31
N PHE A 64 -1.50 -1.64 -4.31
CA PHE A 64 -2.87 -2.10 -4.12
C PHE A 64 -2.92 -3.31 -3.19
N TYR A 65 -2.01 -4.28 -3.35
CA TYR A 65 -1.87 -5.44 -2.46
C TYR A 65 -1.57 -5.01 -1.02
N LYS A 66 -0.64 -4.06 -0.86
CA LYS A 66 -0.27 -3.49 0.44
C LYS A 66 -1.46 -2.81 1.12
N LEU A 67 -2.23 -2.03 0.37
CA LEU A 67 -3.47 -1.40 0.84
C LEU A 67 -4.56 -2.44 1.18
N GLY A 68 -4.50 -3.64 0.59
CA GLY A 68 -5.37 -4.78 0.88
C GLY A 68 -4.88 -5.71 1.99
N ASP A 69 -3.93 -5.29 2.84
CA ASP A 69 -3.36 -6.12 3.92
C ASP A 69 -2.62 -7.37 3.43
N LEU A 70 -2.10 -7.35 2.19
CA LEU A 70 -1.33 -8.44 1.60
C LEU A 70 0.09 -8.01 1.30
N SER A 71 1.03 -8.95 1.40
CA SER A 71 2.42 -8.74 1.06
C SER A 71 2.54 -8.26 -0.41
N PRO A 72 3.22 -7.11 -0.66
CA PRO A 72 3.36 -6.59 -2.02
C PRO A 72 4.18 -7.51 -2.93
N TRP A 73 5.00 -8.39 -2.35
CA TRP A 73 5.86 -9.33 -3.09
C TRP A 73 5.10 -10.53 -3.67
N LEU A 74 3.88 -10.80 -3.21
CA LEU A 74 3.02 -11.86 -3.76
C LEU A 74 2.81 -11.71 -5.26
N LEU A 75 2.70 -10.47 -5.74
CA LEU A 75 2.58 -10.18 -7.16
C LEU A 75 3.79 -10.69 -7.95
N LEU A 76 5.00 -10.61 -7.38
CA LEU A 76 6.20 -11.10 -8.06
C LEU A 76 6.26 -12.63 -8.07
N TYR A 77 5.76 -13.30 -7.04
CA TYR A 77 5.65 -14.77 -7.06
C TYR A 77 4.62 -15.23 -8.10
N VAL A 78 3.49 -14.53 -8.22
CA VAL A 78 2.50 -14.78 -9.27
C VAL A 78 3.11 -14.55 -10.65
N LEU A 79 3.79 -13.42 -10.86
CA LEU A 79 4.42 -13.10 -12.14
C LEU A 79 5.54 -14.09 -12.49
N GLY A 80 6.41 -14.41 -11.53
CA GLY A 80 7.47 -15.41 -11.70
C GLY A 80 6.92 -16.80 -11.98
N GLY A 81 5.84 -17.21 -11.29
CA GLY A 81 5.12 -18.45 -11.55
C GLY A 81 4.49 -18.48 -12.95
N ALA A 82 3.96 -17.36 -13.42
CA ALA A 82 3.40 -17.24 -14.77
C ALA A 82 4.50 -17.34 -15.84
N VAL A 83 5.63 -16.66 -15.65
CA VAL A 83 6.80 -16.77 -16.55
C VAL A 83 7.33 -18.20 -16.57
N LEU A 84 7.51 -18.83 -15.41
CA LEU A 84 7.96 -20.22 -15.31
C LEU A 84 6.98 -21.19 -16.00
N GLY A 85 5.68 -21.00 -15.77
CA GLY A 85 4.63 -21.79 -16.41
C GLY A 85 4.55 -21.59 -17.92
N ALA A 86 4.92 -20.42 -18.45
CA ALA A 86 4.94 -20.16 -19.88
C ALA A 86 6.11 -20.89 -20.59
N ILE A 87 7.26 -21.00 -19.91
CA ILE A 87 8.49 -21.58 -20.47
C ILE A 87 8.46 -23.12 -20.46
N ILE A 88 7.77 -23.74 -19.51
CA ILE A 88 7.69 -25.21 -19.40
C ILE A 88 6.52 -25.72 -20.27
N PRO A 89 6.77 -26.36 -21.43
CA PRO A 89 5.69 -26.88 -22.27
C PRO A 89 4.93 -28.02 -21.57
N PHE A 90 3.66 -28.21 -21.95
CA PHE A 90 2.72 -29.18 -21.39
C PHE A 90 2.44 -29.02 -19.89
N LEU A 91 3.40 -29.28 -19.00
CA LEU A 91 3.22 -29.15 -17.55
C LEU A 91 2.93 -27.70 -17.16
N GLY A 92 3.66 -26.75 -17.75
CA GLY A 92 3.44 -25.33 -17.48
C GLY A 92 2.07 -24.87 -17.96
N TRP A 93 1.68 -25.22 -19.18
CA TRP A 93 0.42 -24.75 -19.78
C TRP A 93 -0.84 -25.39 -19.17
N PHE A 94 -0.79 -26.68 -18.84
CA PHE A 94 -1.97 -27.42 -18.37
C PHE A 94 -2.06 -27.58 -16.85
N LEU A 95 -0.97 -27.36 -16.10
CA LEU A 95 -0.98 -27.43 -14.63
C LEU A 95 -0.55 -26.12 -13.97
N ILE A 96 0.64 -25.58 -14.30
CA ILE A 96 1.20 -24.44 -13.57
C ILE A 96 0.41 -23.15 -13.85
N LEU A 97 0.17 -22.81 -15.12
CA LEU A 97 -0.54 -21.59 -15.51
C LEU A 97 -1.99 -21.55 -14.97
N PRO A 98 -2.79 -22.63 -15.04
CA PRO A 98 -4.10 -22.66 -14.40
C PRO A 98 -4.04 -22.42 -12.89
N LEU A 99 -3.10 -23.08 -12.18
CA LEU A 99 -2.95 -22.92 -10.73
C LEU A 99 -2.51 -21.51 -10.36
N VAL A 100 -1.54 -20.94 -11.08
CA VAL A 100 -1.09 -19.55 -10.89
C VAL A 100 -2.22 -18.57 -11.19
N GLY A 101 -3.00 -18.80 -12.25
CA GLY A 101 -4.16 -17.98 -12.59
C GLY A 101 -5.24 -18.00 -11.50
N ILE A 102 -5.55 -19.17 -10.95
CA ILE A 102 -6.48 -19.32 -9.82
C ILE A 102 -5.92 -18.61 -8.57
N ALA A 103 -4.64 -18.81 -8.25
CA ALA A 103 -4.00 -18.16 -7.11
C ALA A 103 -4.01 -16.63 -7.25
N ALA A 104 -3.64 -16.11 -8.42
CA ALA A 104 -3.71 -14.68 -8.73
C ALA A 104 -5.14 -14.14 -8.53
N ARG A 105 -6.14 -14.86 -9.04
CA ARG A 105 -7.54 -14.45 -8.92
C ARG A 105 -7.99 -14.39 -7.45
N ILE A 106 -7.62 -15.39 -6.64
CA ILE A 106 -7.95 -15.43 -5.22
C ILE A 106 -7.29 -14.26 -4.48
N LEU A 107 -6.01 -14.00 -4.74
CA LEU A 107 -5.28 -12.88 -4.14
C LEU A 107 -5.94 -11.54 -4.49
N ASP A 108 -6.27 -11.32 -5.76
CA ASP A 108 -6.96 -10.10 -6.20
C ASP A 108 -8.33 -9.93 -5.52
N LEU A 109 -9.09 -11.00 -5.32
CA LEU A 109 -10.36 -10.96 -4.58
C LEU A 109 -10.15 -10.63 -3.10
N MET A 110 -9.12 -11.18 -2.47
CA MET A 110 -8.75 -10.84 -1.09
C MET A 110 -8.37 -9.35 -0.97
N VAL A 111 -7.55 -8.83 -1.90
CA VAL A 111 -7.19 -7.41 -1.94
C VAL A 111 -8.43 -6.54 -2.14
N ALA A 112 -9.27 -6.86 -3.12
CA ALA A 112 -10.48 -6.09 -3.42
C ALA A 112 -11.46 -6.08 -2.23
N TRP A 113 -11.59 -7.21 -1.52
CA TRP A 113 -12.38 -7.28 -0.30
C TRP A 113 -11.86 -6.30 0.75
N ARG A 114 -10.56 -6.36 1.07
CA ARG A 114 -9.95 -5.54 2.12
C ARG A 114 -9.93 -4.06 1.77
N VAL A 115 -9.59 -3.72 0.54
CA VAL A 115 -9.66 -2.33 0.04
C VAL A 115 -11.10 -1.84 0.01
N GLY A 116 -12.06 -2.69 -0.37
CA GLY A 116 -13.49 -2.40 -0.32
C GLY A 116 -13.96 -2.04 1.09
N LEU A 117 -13.61 -2.86 2.10
CA LEU A 117 -13.93 -2.56 3.51
C LEU A 117 -13.37 -1.19 3.95
N LYS A 118 -12.13 -0.88 3.57
CA LYS A 118 -11.50 0.41 3.86
C LYS A 118 -12.14 1.57 3.11
N LEU A 119 -12.78 1.30 1.98
CA LEU A 119 -13.64 2.25 1.25
C LEU A 119 -15.12 2.16 1.65
N GLN A 120 -15.40 1.62 2.85
CA GLN A 120 -16.74 1.54 3.43
C GLN A 120 -17.72 0.72 2.57
N LYS A 121 -17.22 -0.33 1.90
CA LYS A 121 -18.00 -1.27 1.11
C LYS A 121 -18.15 -2.60 1.83
N ASP A 122 -19.32 -3.20 1.73
CA ASP A 122 -19.56 -4.54 2.25
C ASP A 122 -18.95 -5.63 1.37
N ALA A 123 -18.77 -6.83 1.94
CA ALA A 123 -18.12 -7.97 1.27
C ALA A 123 -18.79 -8.37 -0.06
N VAL A 124 -20.10 -8.12 -0.22
CA VAL A 124 -20.85 -8.41 -1.45
C VAL A 124 -20.26 -7.69 -2.68
N TRP A 125 -19.59 -6.54 -2.50
CA TRP A 125 -18.92 -5.81 -3.59
C TRP A 125 -17.79 -6.60 -4.26
N VAL A 126 -17.26 -7.64 -3.62
CA VAL A 126 -16.28 -8.54 -4.21
C VAL A 126 -16.86 -9.29 -5.41
N ILE A 127 -18.18 -9.53 -5.43
CA ILE A 127 -18.87 -10.14 -6.59
C ILE A 127 -18.77 -9.24 -7.81
N LEU A 128 -18.96 -7.92 -7.65
CA LEU A 128 -18.77 -6.98 -8.75
C LEU A 128 -17.32 -6.99 -9.22
N TYR A 129 -16.35 -7.02 -8.30
CA TYR A 129 -14.94 -7.14 -8.67
C TYR A 129 -14.63 -8.48 -9.37
N PHE A 130 -15.34 -9.55 -9.02
CA PHE A 130 -15.19 -10.86 -9.64
C PHE A 130 -15.46 -10.79 -11.15
N PHE A 131 -16.61 -10.22 -11.52
CA PHE A 131 -17.06 -10.16 -12.91
C PHE A 131 -16.53 -8.93 -13.67
N LEU A 132 -16.45 -7.76 -13.02
CA LEU A 132 -16.11 -6.47 -13.65
C LEU A 132 -15.12 -5.67 -12.78
N PRO A 133 -13.85 -6.11 -12.66
CA PRO A 133 -12.85 -5.43 -11.84
C PRO A 133 -12.58 -3.99 -12.28
N PHE A 134 -12.68 -3.73 -13.59
CA PHE A 134 -12.50 -2.40 -14.16
C PHE A 134 -13.58 -1.42 -13.71
N ILE A 135 -14.85 -1.85 -13.75
CA ILE A 135 -15.99 -1.03 -13.29
C ILE A 135 -15.92 -0.84 -11.78
N TRP A 136 -15.60 -1.91 -11.04
CA TRP A 136 -15.40 -1.82 -9.59
C TRP A 136 -14.38 -0.74 -9.24
N LEU A 137 -13.22 -0.73 -9.91
CA LEU A 137 -12.15 0.23 -9.64
C LEU A 137 -12.58 1.66 -10.00
N GLY A 138 -13.29 1.85 -11.11
CA GLY A 138 -13.84 3.15 -11.50
C GLY A 138 -14.84 3.70 -10.48
N ILE A 139 -15.73 2.85 -9.94
CA ILE A 139 -16.63 3.25 -8.86
C ILE A 139 -15.82 3.65 -7.62
N GLN A 140 -14.87 2.81 -7.18
CA GLN A 140 -14.04 3.12 -6.02
C GLN A 140 -13.22 4.41 -6.19
N ALA A 141 -12.80 4.73 -7.41
CA ALA A 141 -12.07 5.95 -7.72
C ALA A 141 -12.92 7.22 -7.51
N PHE A 142 -14.17 7.24 -7.98
CA PHE A 142 -14.98 8.47 -8.04
C PHE A 142 -16.13 8.55 -7.05
N ASP A 143 -16.49 7.46 -6.39
CA ASP A 143 -17.49 7.48 -5.31
C ASP A 143 -17.04 8.44 -4.19
N LYS A 144 -18.01 8.97 -3.44
CA LYS A 144 -17.80 9.82 -2.26
C LYS A 144 -17.26 9.05 -1.05
N SER A 145 -17.19 7.72 -1.09
CA SER A 145 -16.60 6.92 -0.01
C SER A 145 -15.23 7.43 0.43
N ARG A 146 -15.00 7.42 1.74
CA ARG A 146 -13.76 7.86 2.37
C ARG A 146 -12.96 6.65 2.82
N TRP A 147 -11.64 6.80 2.79
CA TRP A 147 -10.76 5.79 3.33
C TRP A 147 -10.89 5.74 4.85
N ASN A 148 -11.25 4.59 5.38
CA ASN A 148 -11.28 4.28 6.80
C ASN A 148 -10.10 3.37 7.13
N PRO A 149 -9.04 3.88 7.79
CA PRO A 149 -7.92 3.05 8.21
C PRO A 149 -8.27 2.16 9.40
N ASN A 150 -9.36 2.41 10.12
CA ASN A 150 -9.71 1.72 11.36
C ASN A 150 -10.49 0.41 11.11
N ILE A 151 -10.15 -0.32 10.06
CA ILE A 151 -10.72 -1.65 9.80
C ILE A 151 -9.93 -2.68 10.60
N ALA A 152 -10.64 -3.59 11.26
CA ALA A 152 -10.03 -4.69 12.00
C ALA A 152 -8.99 -5.41 11.12
N PRO A 153 -7.79 -5.70 11.64
CA PRO A 153 -6.72 -6.32 10.85
C PRO A 153 -7.17 -7.61 10.17
N ALA A 154 -6.61 -7.90 9.01
CA ALA A 154 -6.94 -9.13 8.30
C ALA A 154 -6.52 -10.37 9.11
N PRO A 155 -7.24 -11.51 9.03
CA PRO A 155 -6.87 -12.74 9.72
C PRO A 155 -5.50 -13.33 9.34
N TRP A 156 -4.92 -12.87 8.24
CA TRP A 156 -3.60 -13.26 7.73
C TRP A 156 -2.52 -12.19 7.95
N ALA A 157 -2.83 -11.06 8.59
CA ALA A 157 -1.91 -9.94 8.76
C ALA A 157 -0.63 -10.30 9.56
N THR A 158 -0.63 -11.42 10.28
CA THR A 158 0.52 -11.94 11.04
C THR A 158 1.03 -13.28 10.50
N LYS A 159 0.53 -13.76 9.35
CA LYS A 159 0.78 -15.10 8.84
C LYS A 159 1.72 -15.11 7.64
N GLY A 160 2.99 -15.41 7.92
CA GLY A 160 3.98 -15.85 6.92
C GLY A 160 3.97 -15.05 5.61
N LEU A 161 3.82 -15.76 4.48
CA LEU A 161 3.91 -15.22 3.13
C LEU A 161 2.86 -14.14 2.81
N LEU A 162 1.66 -14.23 3.41
CA LEU A 162 0.56 -13.30 3.13
C LEU A 162 0.72 -11.98 3.87
N ALA A 163 1.40 -11.98 5.00
CA ALA A 163 1.58 -10.80 5.84
C ALA A 163 2.48 -9.76 5.16
N ASP A 164 1.99 -8.52 5.05
CA ASP A 164 2.85 -7.39 4.73
C ASP A 164 3.66 -6.99 5.97
N ASN A 165 4.96 -7.27 5.94
CA ASN A 165 5.92 -6.88 6.99
C ASN A 165 6.83 -5.74 6.56
N THR A 166 6.55 -5.09 5.44
CA THR A 166 7.40 -4.03 4.90
C THR A 166 6.85 -2.65 5.22
N VAL A 167 7.71 -1.64 5.24
CA VAL A 167 7.33 -0.23 5.29
C VAL A 167 7.88 0.42 4.03
N TRP A 168 7.01 1.04 3.24
CA TRP A 168 7.41 1.73 2.02
C TRP A 168 7.19 3.22 2.23
N GLN A 169 8.20 4.03 1.94
CA GLN A 169 8.11 5.48 2.08
C GLN A 169 6.93 6.03 1.28
N GLY A 170 6.09 6.83 1.95
CA GLY A 170 4.94 7.47 1.33
C GLY A 170 3.75 6.55 1.09
N ILE A 171 3.75 5.31 1.60
CA ILE A 171 2.59 4.42 1.54
C ILE A 171 2.16 4.08 2.96
N PRO A 172 0.91 4.38 3.35
CA PRO A 172 0.43 4.14 4.71
C PRO A 172 0.54 2.68 5.13
N VAL A 173 1.02 2.48 6.36
CA VAL A 173 1.05 1.17 7.01
C VAL A 173 -0.37 0.81 7.42
N GLN A 174 -0.76 -0.43 7.13
CA GLN A 174 -2.08 -0.91 7.49
C GLN A 174 -2.11 -1.41 8.95
N PRO A 175 -3.27 -1.34 9.63
CA PRO A 175 -3.39 -1.84 11.00
C PRO A 175 -2.97 -3.30 11.11
N ARG A 176 -2.15 -3.61 12.10
CA ARG A 176 -1.74 -4.98 12.45
C ARG A 176 -2.19 -5.27 13.88
N PRO A 177 -2.53 -6.53 14.21
CA PRO A 177 -2.69 -6.92 15.60
C PRO A 177 -1.39 -6.64 16.34
N ALA A 178 -1.47 -6.16 17.59
CA ALA A 178 -0.29 -6.12 18.45
C ALA A 178 0.27 -7.55 18.53
N ALA A 179 1.58 -7.71 18.29
CA ALA A 179 2.21 -9.00 18.44
C ALA A 179 1.96 -9.51 19.87
N GLY A 180 1.27 -10.64 19.99
CA GLY A 180 1.21 -11.35 21.27
C GLY A 180 2.63 -11.78 21.69
N PRO A 181 2.85 -12.10 22.98
CA PRO A 181 4.17 -12.54 23.45
C PRO A 181 4.53 -13.88 22.79
N GLY A 182 5.22 -13.84 21.66
CA GLY A 182 5.55 -15.03 20.89
C GLY A 182 6.19 -14.71 19.54
N TYR A 183 7.50 -14.95 19.48
CA TYR A 183 8.38 -14.95 18.31
C TYR A 183 8.80 -13.58 17.75
N GLY A 184 10.07 -13.26 17.99
CA GLY A 184 10.72 -12.01 17.66
C GLY A 184 10.73 -11.70 16.16
N ALA A 185 10.37 -10.46 15.84
CA ALA A 185 10.59 -9.87 14.53
C ALA A 185 12.00 -9.22 14.49
N PRO A 186 12.73 -9.27 13.36
CA PRO A 186 13.94 -8.48 13.18
C PRO A 186 13.62 -6.97 13.19
N GLN A 187 14.38 -6.23 13.98
CA GLN A 187 14.35 -4.76 14.07
C GLN A 187 14.67 -4.14 12.70
N GLY A 188 13.68 -3.47 12.10
CA GLY A 188 13.81 -2.72 10.84
C GLY A 188 13.38 -1.26 11.03
N TYR A 189 14.31 -0.36 10.73
CA TYR A 189 14.32 1.11 10.85
C TYR A 189 12.97 1.86 10.95
N GLY A 190 12.84 2.61 12.06
CA GLY A 190 12.27 3.96 12.14
C GLY A 190 10.76 4.11 11.94
N ALA A 191 9.97 3.94 13.01
CA ALA A 191 8.62 4.47 13.08
C ALA A 191 8.66 5.93 13.60
N PRO A 192 7.87 6.88 13.04
CA PRO A 192 7.68 8.18 13.66
C PRO A 192 6.97 8.03 15.01
N GLN A 193 7.60 8.55 16.07
CA GLN A 193 6.98 8.71 17.39
C GLN A 193 5.81 9.70 17.30
N GLY A 194 4.68 9.30 17.86
CA GLY A 194 3.58 10.21 18.13
C GLY A 194 2.23 9.60 17.82
N TYR A 195 1.78 8.69 18.69
CA TYR A 195 0.38 8.59 19.14
C TYR A 195 0.34 7.55 20.26
N ALA A 196 0.28 8.01 21.51
CA ALA A 196 -0.04 7.16 22.65
C ALA A 196 -1.55 6.87 22.62
N PRO A 197 -1.99 5.60 22.64
CA PRO A 197 -3.41 5.30 22.80
C PRO A 197 -3.86 5.71 24.22
N PRO A 198 -5.09 6.26 24.38
CA PRO A 198 -5.64 6.53 25.70
C PRO A 198 -5.78 5.25 26.52
N ALA A 199 -5.47 5.34 27.82
CA ALA A 199 -5.53 4.23 28.76
C ALA A 199 -6.94 3.62 28.84
N PRO A 200 -7.09 2.28 28.80
CA PRO A 200 -8.37 1.64 29.07
C PRO A 200 -8.80 1.91 30.52
N GLN A 201 -9.96 2.53 30.67
CA GLN A 201 -10.67 2.64 31.95
C GLN A 201 -11.04 1.25 32.48
N GLY A 202 -10.97 1.11 33.80
CA GLY A 202 -10.92 -0.14 34.52
C GLY A 202 -12.03 -1.15 34.20
N TYR A 203 -11.59 -2.36 33.87
CA TYR A 203 -12.37 -3.59 34.05
C TYR A 203 -11.71 -4.38 35.19
N THR A 204 -12.40 -4.46 36.33
CA THR A 204 -12.07 -5.42 37.40
C THR A 204 -12.58 -6.81 36.97
N PRO A 205 -11.71 -7.82 36.82
CA PRO A 205 -12.16 -9.19 36.55
C PRO A 205 -12.93 -9.77 37.76
N PRO A 206 -13.91 -10.67 37.55
CA PRO A 206 -14.66 -11.30 38.64
C PRO A 206 -13.75 -12.19 39.51
N ALA A 207 -13.93 -12.12 40.83
CA ALA A 207 -13.17 -12.92 41.80
C ALA A 207 -13.47 -14.43 41.66
N GLN A 208 -12.43 -15.25 41.56
CA GLN A 208 -12.53 -16.71 41.69
C GLN A 208 -12.57 -17.11 43.18
N PRO A 209 -13.35 -18.14 43.57
CA PRO A 209 -13.47 -18.55 44.97
C PRO A 209 -12.30 -19.42 45.45
N GLY A 210 -11.75 -19.05 46.60
CA GLY A 210 -11.37 -20.00 47.66
C GLY A 210 -9.94 -20.56 47.64
N TYR A 211 -9.09 -20.03 48.52
CA TYR A 211 -8.29 -20.81 49.49
C TYR A 211 -7.75 -19.82 50.55
N ALA A 212 -8.21 -19.96 51.80
CA ALA A 212 -7.82 -19.10 52.91
C ALA A 212 -6.65 -19.73 53.71
N PRO A 213 -5.51 -19.04 53.86
CA PRO A 213 -4.50 -19.41 54.85
C PRO A 213 -4.84 -18.84 56.25
N PRO A 214 -4.40 -19.52 57.34
CA PRO A 214 -4.90 -19.30 58.70
C PRO A 214 -4.49 -17.96 59.34
N ALA A 215 -5.37 -17.46 60.22
CA ALA A 215 -5.33 -16.14 60.85
C ALA A 215 -4.21 -15.94 61.88
N GLN A 216 -3.60 -14.75 61.89
CA GLN A 216 -2.80 -14.24 63.01
C GLN A 216 -3.54 -13.11 63.75
N PRO A 217 -3.40 -12.98 65.08
CA PRO A 217 -4.25 -12.10 65.90
C PRO A 217 -3.62 -10.71 66.14
N GLY A 218 -4.48 -9.69 66.21
CA GLY A 218 -4.26 -8.53 67.08
C GLY A 218 -4.09 -7.17 66.37
N TYR A 219 -5.16 -6.37 66.39
CA TYR A 219 -5.27 -5.01 66.97
C TYR A 219 -6.43 -4.27 66.27
N ALA A 220 -7.52 -4.04 67.01
CA ALA A 220 -8.66 -3.26 66.57
C ALA A 220 -8.53 -1.79 67.04
N PRO A 221 -8.68 -0.78 66.16
CA PRO A 221 -8.86 0.59 66.59
C PRO A 221 -10.33 0.89 66.96
N PRO A 222 -10.59 1.83 67.90
CA PRO A 222 -11.90 2.06 68.50
C PRO A 222 -12.92 2.74 67.57
N PRO A 223 -14.24 2.56 67.81
CA PRO A 223 -15.30 3.16 66.99
C PRO A 223 -15.44 4.66 67.22
N ALA A 224 -15.72 5.39 66.13
CA ALA A 224 -16.02 6.82 66.15
C ALA A 224 -17.43 7.11 66.72
N PRO A 225 -17.65 8.27 67.38
CA PRO A 225 -18.94 8.61 67.99
C PRO A 225 -19.99 8.99 66.94
N SER A 226 -21.20 8.45 67.09
CA SER A 226 -22.41 8.87 66.39
C SER A 226 -23.03 10.09 67.05
N ASN A 227 -23.50 11.05 66.24
CA ASN A 227 -24.37 12.13 66.69
C ASN A 227 -25.58 12.31 65.75
N PRO A 228 -26.71 12.85 66.24
CA PRO A 228 -28.06 12.47 65.78
C PRO A 228 -28.59 13.31 64.60
N ALA A 229 -29.58 12.73 63.93
CA ALA A 229 -30.33 13.32 62.83
C ALA A 229 -31.15 14.56 63.24
N ALA A 230 -31.18 15.57 62.37
CA ALA A 230 -32.10 16.70 62.43
C ALA A 230 -32.78 16.91 61.06
N PRO A 231 -34.02 17.46 61.01
CA PRO A 231 -35.00 17.20 59.95
C PRO A 231 -34.95 18.18 58.76
N GLY A 232 -35.66 17.78 57.69
CA GLY A 232 -35.55 18.29 56.31
C GLY A 232 -35.90 19.76 56.03
N VAL A 233 -35.27 20.27 54.98
CA VAL A 233 -35.59 21.51 54.25
C VAL A 233 -35.48 21.24 52.74
N PRO A 234 -36.30 21.88 51.89
CA PRO A 234 -36.61 21.44 50.52
C PRO A 234 -35.54 21.81 49.47
N PRO A 235 -35.59 21.22 48.24
CA PRO A 235 -34.50 21.31 47.26
C PRO A 235 -34.34 22.71 46.65
N ALA A 236 -33.12 23.23 46.63
CA ALA A 236 -32.72 24.39 45.83
C ALA A 236 -32.37 23.98 44.38
N ALA A 237 -32.68 24.86 43.44
CA ALA A 237 -32.58 24.67 41.99
C ALA A 237 -31.14 24.43 41.47
N PRO A 238 -30.97 23.86 40.25
CA PRO A 238 -29.66 23.48 39.72
C PRO A 238 -28.74 24.68 39.46
N SER A 239 -27.55 24.65 40.05
CA SER A 239 -26.46 25.60 39.79
C SER A 239 -25.82 25.37 38.42
N ALA A 240 -25.74 26.42 37.61
CA ALA A 240 -25.03 26.43 36.33
C ALA A 240 -23.51 26.22 36.50
N PRO A 241 -22.81 25.57 35.54
CA PRO A 241 -21.38 25.34 35.63
C PRO A 241 -20.56 26.63 35.47
N PRO A 242 -19.39 26.77 36.14
CA PRO A 242 -18.54 27.95 36.04
C PRO A 242 -17.97 28.13 34.62
N ALA A 243 -17.98 29.36 34.11
CA ALA A 243 -17.30 29.73 32.88
C ALA A 243 -15.78 29.60 33.05
N GLY A 244 -15.13 28.88 32.13
CA GLY A 244 -13.68 28.73 32.10
C GLY A 244 -12.95 30.05 31.74
N PRO A 245 -11.67 30.19 32.09
CA PRO A 245 -10.90 31.40 31.82
C PRO A 245 -10.68 31.65 30.30
N PRO A 246 -10.53 32.92 29.86
CA PRO A 246 -10.34 33.25 28.46
C PRO A 246 -9.05 32.67 27.87
N ALA A 247 -9.11 32.20 26.62
CA ALA A 247 -7.94 31.73 25.87
C ALA A 247 -6.98 32.90 25.56
N ALA A 248 -5.68 32.66 25.73
CA ALA A 248 -4.63 33.62 25.37
C ALA A 248 -4.56 33.84 23.84
N PRO A 249 -4.17 35.04 23.36
CA PRO A 249 -4.04 35.32 21.93
C PRO A 249 -2.98 34.44 21.27
N SER A 250 -3.33 33.78 20.17
CA SER A 250 -2.40 33.03 19.33
C SER A 250 -1.41 33.96 18.62
N ALA A 251 -0.12 33.60 18.67
CA ALA A 251 0.95 34.31 17.97
C ALA A 251 0.76 34.27 16.44
N PRO A 252 1.22 35.30 15.68
CA PRO A 252 1.10 35.33 14.23
C PRO A 252 1.88 34.19 13.56
N PRO A 253 1.41 33.64 12.43
CA PRO A 253 2.15 32.62 11.68
C PRO A 253 3.50 33.17 11.20
N ALA A 254 4.57 32.38 11.38
CA ALA A 254 5.87 32.64 10.79
C ALA A 254 5.75 32.67 9.25
N GLY A 255 6.38 33.67 8.62
CA GLY A 255 6.39 33.84 7.17
C GLY A 255 7.03 32.64 6.43
N PRO A 256 6.80 32.53 5.11
CA PRO A 256 7.31 31.42 4.32
C PRO A 256 8.85 31.37 4.34
N PRO A 257 9.46 30.17 4.42
CA PRO A 257 10.90 30.01 4.44
C PRO A 257 11.53 30.47 3.10
N ALA A 258 12.71 31.08 3.19
CA ALA A 258 13.47 31.57 2.04
C ALA A 258 13.82 30.42 1.06
N PRO A 259 13.88 30.70 -0.25
CA PRO A 259 14.23 29.69 -1.25
C PRO A 259 15.67 29.16 -1.04
N PRO A 260 15.94 27.88 -1.34
CA PRO A 260 17.27 27.29 -1.19
C PRO A 260 18.32 28.01 -2.06
N ALA A 261 19.50 28.25 -1.49
CA ALA A 261 20.64 28.79 -2.23
C ALA A 261 21.06 27.84 -3.37
N ALA A 262 21.42 28.41 -4.52
CA ALA A 262 21.86 27.66 -5.69
C ALA A 262 23.13 26.83 -5.37
N PRO A 263 23.28 25.61 -5.94
CA PRO A 263 24.49 24.81 -5.78
C PRO A 263 25.73 25.54 -6.32
N PRO A 264 26.90 25.41 -5.68
CA PRO A 264 28.16 25.92 -6.24
C PRO A 264 28.45 25.30 -7.61
N ALA A 265 28.90 26.12 -8.56
CA ALA A 265 29.34 25.64 -9.87
C ALA A 265 30.47 24.61 -9.69
N GLY A 266 30.31 23.44 -10.31
CA GLY A 266 31.33 22.39 -10.30
C GLY A 266 32.63 22.84 -10.99
N PRO A 267 33.77 22.20 -10.69
CA PRO A 267 35.05 22.54 -11.30
C PRO A 267 35.02 22.32 -12.82
N PRO A 268 35.74 23.15 -13.61
CA PRO A 268 35.75 23.06 -15.07
C PRO A 268 36.34 21.72 -15.55
N ALA A 269 35.78 21.19 -16.64
CA ALA A 269 36.23 19.94 -17.25
C ALA A 269 37.67 20.04 -17.78
N PRO A 270 38.48 18.96 -17.69
CA PRO A 270 39.84 18.95 -18.22
C PRO A 270 39.85 19.02 -19.77
N PRO A 271 40.92 19.54 -20.39
CA PRO A 271 41.03 19.65 -21.84
C PRO A 271 41.03 18.27 -22.51
N THR A 272 40.27 18.14 -23.60
CA THR A 272 40.25 16.94 -24.44
C THR A 272 41.60 16.75 -25.13
N ALA A 273 42.16 15.54 -25.06
CA ALA A 273 43.42 15.17 -25.71
C ALA A 273 43.32 15.26 -27.25
N PRO A 274 44.41 15.59 -27.96
CA PRO A 274 44.43 15.64 -29.43
C PRO A 274 44.16 14.26 -30.05
N PRO A 275 43.49 14.19 -31.22
CA PRO A 275 43.26 12.93 -31.91
C PRO A 275 44.57 12.26 -32.35
N ALA A 276 44.65 10.95 -32.16
CA ALA A 276 45.82 10.13 -32.51
C ALA A 276 46.03 10.11 -34.04
N ALA A 277 47.30 10.21 -34.46
CA ALA A 277 47.69 10.17 -35.86
C ALA A 277 47.36 8.82 -36.51
N PRO A 278 46.95 8.80 -37.80
CA PRO A 278 46.63 7.56 -38.51
C PRO A 278 47.88 6.67 -38.68
N PRO A 279 47.72 5.33 -38.65
CA PRO A 279 48.83 4.39 -38.76
C PRO A 279 49.46 4.42 -40.17
N ALA A 280 50.78 4.22 -40.20
CA ALA A 280 51.57 4.18 -41.44
C ALA A 280 51.21 2.96 -42.33
N PRO A 281 51.29 3.11 -43.66
CA PRO A 281 50.99 2.00 -44.59
C PRO A 281 52.05 0.89 -44.50
N PRO A 282 51.66 -0.38 -44.77
CA PRO A 282 52.56 -1.52 -44.69
C PRO A 282 53.66 -1.45 -45.76
N THR A 283 54.88 -1.79 -45.35
CA THR A 283 56.07 -1.87 -46.21
C THR A 283 55.98 -3.03 -47.20
N ASP A 284 56.28 -2.74 -48.47
CA ASP A 284 56.27 -3.67 -49.60
C ASP A 284 57.30 -4.81 -49.40
N PRO A 285 56.90 -6.09 -49.52
CA PRO A 285 57.76 -7.25 -49.28
C PRO A 285 58.84 -7.50 -50.35
N THR A 286 59.04 -6.61 -51.33
CA THR A 286 59.94 -6.85 -52.47
C THR A 286 61.28 -6.11 -52.42
N GLN A 287 61.65 -5.44 -51.32
CA GLN A 287 62.93 -4.72 -51.24
C GLN A 287 64.08 -5.61 -50.72
N PRO A 288 65.14 -5.87 -51.51
CA PRO A 288 66.31 -6.61 -51.05
C PRO A 288 67.20 -5.77 -50.11
N PRO A 289 67.87 -6.40 -49.13
CA PRO A 289 68.63 -5.71 -48.08
C PRO A 289 69.89 -5.03 -48.63
N ALA A 290 70.15 -3.82 -48.11
CA ALA A 290 71.41 -3.08 -48.25
C ALA A 290 72.25 -3.19 -46.98
#